data_AF-A0A1F9PY89-F1
#
_entry.id   AF-A0A1F9PY89-F1
#
_cell.length_a   1.000
_cell.length_b   1.000
_cell.length_c   1.000
_cell.angle_alpha   90.00
_cell.angle_beta   90.00
_cell.angle_gamma   90.00
#
_symmetry.space_group_name_H-M   'P 1'
#
loop_
_entity.id
_entity.type
_entity.pdbx_description
1 polymer ?
#
loop_
_entity_poly.entity_id
_entity_poly.type
_entity_poly.pdbx_seq_one_letter_code
_entity_poly.pdbx_strand_id
1 'polypeptide(L)'
;MSSCKLFGHGPQRRAFDRGFTLIELIMVLVLLGVLAAVVTPRYIGFVEQSRDVVAKGALSEGAARFNMGYARYILDTAKKPADFAALADTYVNATINLGDWAVGLSQSGSTMTIGAYDNKDGSIPNAITGLPPGTARVSNSFSWPN
;
A
#
# COMPACT_ATOMS: atom_id res chain seq x y z
N MET A 1 -67.01 -27.06 51.86
CA MET A 1 -65.57 -27.00 51.52
C MET A 1 -65.42 -26.10 50.30
N SER A 2 -65.27 -24.82 50.58
CA SER A 2 -65.04 -23.75 49.59
C SER A 2 -63.74 -23.06 49.94
N SER A 3 -63.14 -22.38 48.96
CA SER A 3 -61.92 -21.57 49.05
C SER A 3 -60.61 -22.36 48.98
N CYS A 4 -59.55 -21.93 48.29
CA CYS A 4 -59.26 -20.68 47.59
C CYS A 4 -58.16 -20.97 46.57
N LYS A 5 -58.23 -20.36 45.38
CA LYS A 5 -57.15 -20.39 44.37
C LYS A 5 -56.03 -19.45 44.80
N LEU A 6 -54.80 -19.96 44.93
CA LEU A 6 -53.57 -19.15 44.99
C LEU A 6 -52.92 -19.13 43.61
N PHE A 7 -53.40 -18.24 42.74
CA PHE A 7 -52.68 -17.85 41.53
C PHE A 7 -51.65 -16.78 41.91
N GLY A 8 -50.37 -17.15 41.93
CA GLY A 8 -49.27 -16.20 41.98
C GLY A 8 -49.09 -15.54 40.62
N HIS A 9 -49.42 -14.25 40.52
CA HIS A 9 -49.11 -13.42 39.36
C HIS A 9 -47.85 -12.61 39.68
N GLY A 10 -46.70 -13.03 39.12
CA GLY A 10 -45.46 -12.27 39.22
C GLY A 10 -45.58 -10.91 38.53
N PRO A 11 -44.88 -9.86 39.02
CA PRO A 11 -44.97 -8.54 38.45
C PRO A 11 -44.35 -8.53 37.05
N GLN A 12 -45.19 -8.38 36.02
CA GLN A 12 -44.73 -8.17 34.66
C GLN A 12 -44.06 -6.81 34.55
N ARG A 13 -42.73 -6.81 34.43
CA ARG A 13 -41.96 -5.62 34.06
C ARG A 13 -42.37 -5.21 32.65
N ARG A 14 -43.06 -4.08 32.51
CA ARG A 14 -43.33 -3.49 31.19
C ARG A 14 -42.00 -3.16 30.54
N ALA A 15 -41.64 -3.90 29.49
CA ALA A 15 -40.61 -3.47 28.58
C ALA A 15 -41.13 -2.20 27.87
N PHE A 16 -40.33 -1.13 27.94
CA PHE A 16 -40.58 0.08 27.15
C PHE A 16 -40.33 -0.29 25.68
N ASP A 17 -41.36 -0.76 24.97
CA ASP A 17 -41.34 -0.75 23.51
C ASP A 17 -41.49 0.70 23.05
N ARG A 18 -40.37 1.42 23.07
CA ARG A 18 -40.21 2.70 22.39
C ARG A 18 -39.98 2.40 20.92
N GLY A 19 -41.05 2.53 20.13
CA GLY A 19 -40.96 2.47 18.68
C GLY A 19 -40.01 3.55 18.14
N PHE A 20 -39.18 3.15 17.17
CA PHE A 20 -38.35 4.05 16.36
C PHE A 20 -39.22 5.14 15.77
N THR A 21 -38.87 6.41 15.98
CA THR A 21 -39.66 7.50 15.40
C THR A 21 -39.30 7.68 13.92
N LEU A 22 -40.29 7.97 13.06
CA LEU A 22 -40.01 8.25 11.64
C LEU A 22 -39.07 9.46 11.47
N ILE A 23 -39.19 10.43 12.37
CA ILE A 23 -38.30 11.60 12.40
C ILE A 23 -36.85 11.22 12.73
N GLU A 24 -36.63 10.19 13.54
CA GLU A 24 -35.30 9.67 13.88
C GLU A 24 -34.62 8.99 12.70
N LEU A 25 -35.38 8.34 11.81
CA LEU A 25 -34.81 7.84 10.56
C LEU A 25 -34.49 8.98 9.57
N ILE A 26 -35.39 9.96 9.44
CA ILE A 26 -35.23 11.07 8.51
C ILE A 26 -34.04 11.95 8.90
N MET A 27 -33.90 12.30 10.19
CA MET A 27 -32.75 13.10 10.65
C MET A 27 -31.43 12.36 10.42
N VAL A 28 -31.39 11.04 10.60
CA VAL A 28 -30.20 10.23 10.37
C VAL A 28 -29.85 10.19 8.88
N LEU A 29 -30.83 10.03 7.99
CA LEU A 29 -30.57 10.09 6.54
C LEU A 29 -30.04 11.46 6.11
N VAL A 30 -30.57 12.56 6.68
CA VAL A 30 -30.07 13.91 6.42
C VAL A 30 -28.63 14.06 6.91
N LEU A 31 -28.33 13.62 8.14
CA LEU A 31 -26.98 13.67 8.69
C LEU A 31 -26.00 12.79 7.91
N LEU A 32 -26.39 11.57 7.52
CA LEU A 32 -25.59 10.68 6.67
C LEU A 32 -25.35 11.30 5.29
N GLY A 33 -26.33 12.00 4.72
CA GLY A 33 -26.17 12.74 3.47
C GLY A 33 -25.12 13.85 3.55
N VAL A 34 -25.14 14.64 4.64
CA VAL A 34 -24.15 15.69 4.86
C VAL A 34 -22.75 15.10 5.13
N LEU A 35 -22.64 14.08 5.98
CA LEU A 35 -21.37 13.44 6.29
C LEU A 35 -20.75 12.77 5.05
N ALA A 36 -21.55 12.09 4.23
CA ALA A 36 -21.07 11.44 3.01
C ALA A 36 -20.48 12.44 2.01
N ALA A 37 -21.12 13.61 1.86
CA ALA A 37 -20.63 14.68 0.98
C ALA A 37 -19.26 15.24 1.43
N VAL A 38 -19.02 15.34 2.75
CA VAL A 38 -17.78 15.91 3.30
C VAL A 38 -16.65 14.89 3.41
N VAL A 39 -16.95 13.64 3.75
CA VAL A 39 -15.93 12.60 4.02
C VAL A 39 -15.29 12.07 2.72
N THR A 40 -16.10 11.87 1.68
CA THR A 40 -15.64 11.27 0.40
C THR A 40 -14.46 11.99 -0.26
N PRO A 41 -14.47 13.33 -0.48
CA PRO A 41 -13.36 14.00 -1.16
C PRO A 41 -12.05 13.99 -0.37
N ARG A 42 -12.13 14.01 0.97
CA ARG A 42 -10.94 13.97 1.83
C ARG A 42 -10.29 12.60 1.81
N TYR A 43 -11.09 11.53 1.83
CA TYR A 43 -10.59 10.17 1.85
C TYR A 43 -9.70 9.85 0.63
N ILE A 44 -10.12 10.26 -0.57
CA ILE A 44 -9.37 10.00 -1.82
C ILE A 44 -7.98 10.63 -1.78
N GLY A 45 -7.86 11.87 -1.28
CA GLY A 45 -6.56 12.55 -1.15
C GLY A 45 -5.63 11.87 -0.15
N PHE A 46 -6.14 11.37 0.98
CA PHE A 46 -5.34 10.64 1.96
C PHE A 46 -4.82 9.31 1.43
N VAL A 47 -5.62 8.60 0.64
CA VAL A 47 -5.18 7.37 -0.02
C VAL A 47 -4.02 7.66 -0.97
N GLU A 48 -4.14 8.67 -1.84
CA GLU A 48 -3.08 9.00 -2.80
C GLU A 48 -1.77 9.44 -2.12
N GLN A 49 -1.86 10.25 -1.06
CA GLN A 49 -0.69 10.62 -0.25
C GLN A 49 -0.04 9.41 0.43
N SER A 50 -0.85 8.49 0.96
CA SER A 50 -0.35 7.26 1.57
C SER A 50 0.41 6.41 0.54
N ARG A 51 -0.09 6.36 -0.70
CA ARG A 51 0.58 5.67 -1.81
C ARG A 51 1.90 6.32 -2.17
N ASP A 52 2.02 7.65 -2.14
CA ASP A 52 3.30 8.34 -2.35
C ASP A 52 4.34 7.98 -1.29
N VAL A 53 3.91 7.91 -0.03
CA VAL A 53 4.79 7.55 1.08
C VAL A 53 5.30 6.11 0.93
N VAL A 54 4.41 5.17 0.62
CA VAL A 54 4.80 3.77 0.40
C VAL A 54 5.71 3.62 -0.82
N ALA A 55 5.40 4.32 -1.92
CA ALA A 55 6.24 4.31 -3.13
C ALA A 55 7.66 4.81 -2.84
N LYS A 56 7.81 5.88 -2.04
CA LYS A 56 9.12 6.38 -1.57
C LYS A 56 9.82 5.37 -0.68
N GLY A 57 9.09 4.66 0.17
CA GLY A 57 9.61 3.54 0.96
C GLY A 57 10.19 2.44 0.08
N ALA A 58 9.43 1.97 -0.91
CA ALA A 58 9.90 0.99 -1.90
C ALA A 58 11.17 1.49 -2.62
N LEU A 59 11.17 2.74 -3.10
CA LEU A 59 12.34 3.36 -3.74
C LEU A 59 13.60 3.31 -2.85
N SER A 60 13.44 3.57 -1.54
CA SER A 60 14.56 3.53 -0.59
C SER A 60 15.11 2.11 -0.38
N GLU A 61 14.27 1.08 -0.44
CA GLU A 61 14.72 -0.32 -0.41
C GLU A 61 15.56 -0.63 -1.66
N GLY A 62 15.11 -0.18 -2.84
CA GLY A 62 15.86 -0.27 -4.09
C GLY A 62 17.26 0.30 -3.99
N ALA A 63 17.36 1.53 -3.48
CA ALA A 63 18.63 2.21 -3.29
C ALA A 63 19.54 1.49 -2.28
N ALA A 64 18.98 1.00 -1.16
CA ALA A 64 19.73 0.24 -0.17
C ALA A 64 20.31 -1.06 -0.76
N ARG A 65 19.49 -1.81 -1.52
CA ARG A 65 19.92 -3.03 -2.20
C ARG A 65 20.99 -2.77 -3.24
N PHE A 66 20.85 -1.69 -4.01
CA PHE A 66 21.86 -1.28 -4.97
C PHE A 66 23.21 -0.99 -4.28
N ASN A 67 23.21 -0.22 -3.20
CA ASN A 67 24.43 0.08 -2.44
C ASN A 67 25.08 -1.19 -1.86
N MET A 68 24.28 -2.11 -1.32
CA MET A 68 24.77 -3.39 -0.79
C MET A 68 25.33 -4.29 -1.89
N GLY A 69 24.65 -4.39 -3.04
CA GLY A 69 25.13 -5.18 -4.18
C GLY A 69 26.38 -4.58 -4.83
N TYR A 70 26.48 -3.24 -4.89
CA TYR A 70 27.68 -2.55 -5.34
C TYR A 70 28.88 -2.82 -4.43
N ALA A 71 28.69 -2.71 -3.11
CA ALA A 71 29.73 -3.02 -2.14
C ALA A 71 30.19 -4.48 -2.26
N ARG A 72 29.24 -5.41 -2.38
CA ARG A 72 29.53 -6.84 -2.56
C ARG A 72 30.30 -7.13 -3.85
N TYR A 73 29.94 -6.49 -4.96
CA TYR A 73 30.65 -6.63 -6.23
C TYR A 73 32.13 -6.24 -6.13
N ILE A 74 32.42 -5.13 -5.45
CA ILE A 74 33.80 -4.67 -5.25
C ILE A 74 34.58 -5.66 -4.37
N LEU A 75 33.95 -6.21 -3.34
CA LEU A 75 34.58 -7.21 -2.48
C LEU A 75 34.94 -8.48 -3.25
N ASP A 76 34.05 -8.94 -4.14
CA ASP A 76 34.24 -10.20 -4.87
C ASP A 76 35.17 -10.04 -6.10
N THR A 77 35.11 -8.89 -6.79
CA THR A 77 35.83 -8.69 -8.07
C THR A 77 37.07 -7.79 -7.93
N ALA A 78 37.24 -7.10 -6.79
CA ALA A 78 38.27 -6.09 -6.55
C ALA A 78 38.32 -4.98 -7.63
N LYS A 79 37.23 -4.79 -8.37
CA LYS A 79 37.09 -3.83 -9.47
C LYS A 79 35.79 -3.07 -9.33
N LYS A 80 35.75 -1.84 -9.85
CA LYS A 80 34.48 -1.14 -10.06
C LYS A 80 33.68 -1.85 -11.16
N PRO A 81 32.36 -1.99 -11.04
CA PRO A 81 31.53 -2.54 -12.10
C PRO A 81 31.58 -1.62 -13.32
N ALA A 82 31.72 -2.21 -14.51
CA ALA A 82 31.80 -1.47 -15.77
C ALA A 82 30.42 -0.95 -16.22
N ASP A 83 29.37 -1.63 -15.80
CA ASP A 83 27.97 -1.38 -16.19
C ASP A 83 27.02 -2.04 -15.18
N PHE A 84 25.72 -1.70 -15.27
CA PHE A 84 24.71 -2.24 -14.37
C PHE A 84 24.48 -3.74 -14.60
N ALA A 85 24.67 -4.28 -15.81
CA ALA A 85 24.42 -5.70 -16.07
C ALA A 85 25.36 -6.59 -15.23
N ALA A 86 26.57 -6.11 -14.92
CA ALA A 86 27.49 -6.77 -14.00
C ALA A 86 26.97 -6.88 -12.54
N LEU A 87 26.02 -6.03 -12.14
CA LEU A 87 25.42 -5.97 -10.81
C LEU A 87 23.99 -6.57 -10.76
N ALA A 88 23.28 -6.49 -11.88
CA ALA A 88 21.82 -6.60 -11.96
C ALA A 88 21.25 -7.94 -11.49
N ASP A 89 21.86 -9.06 -11.87
CA ASP A 89 21.28 -10.39 -11.62
C ASP A 89 21.83 -11.01 -10.32
N THR A 90 23.16 -11.05 -10.18
CA THR A 90 23.81 -11.76 -9.07
C THR A 90 23.85 -10.95 -7.76
N TYR A 91 23.93 -9.62 -7.82
CA TYR A 91 24.25 -8.79 -6.65
C TYR A 91 23.09 -7.94 -6.14
N VAL A 92 22.24 -7.43 -7.04
CA VAL A 92 21.19 -6.46 -6.68
C VAL A 92 19.77 -7.01 -6.86
N ASN A 93 19.58 -7.94 -7.81
CA ASN A 93 18.29 -8.29 -8.40
C ASN A 93 17.61 -7.06 -9.04
N ALA A 94 17.57 -7.05 -10.38
CA ALA A 94 17.07 -5.93 -11.18
C ALA A 94 15.59 -5.58 -10.93
N THR A 95 14.82 -6.50 -10.33
CA THR A 95 13.43 -6.24 -9.97
C THR A 95 13.08 -6.86 -8.63
N ILE A 96 12.48 -6.06 -7.75
CA ILE A 96 12.16 -6.44 -6.37
C ILE A 96 10.65 -6.42 -6.19
N ASN A 97 10.09 -7.52 -5.67
CA ASN A 97 8.68 -7.60 -5.28
C ASN A 97 8.50 -7.22 -3.81
N LEU A 98 7.75 -6.16 -3.52
CA LEU A 98 7.34 -5.75 -2.18
C LEU A 98 5.83 -5.95 -1.95
N GLY A 99 5.22 -6.91 -2.66
CA GLY A 99 3.78 -7.12 -2.69
C GLY A 99 3.10 -6.14 -3.64
N ASP A 100 2.40 -5.15 -3.08
CA ASP A 100 1.64 -4.14 -3.83
C ASP A 100 2.53 -3.17 -4.64
N TRP A 101 3.85 -3.17 -4.38
CA TRP A 101 4.83 -2.33 -5.06
C TRP A 101 6.01 -3.13 -5.60
N ALA A 102 6.54 -2.74 -6.76
CA ALA A 102 7.83 -3.21 -7.25
C ALA A 102 8.84 -2.11 -7.15
N VAL A 103 10.10 -2.50 -7.09
CA VAL A 103 11.19 -1.66 -7.52
C VAL A 103 11.81 -2.23 -8.78
N GLY A 104 11.92 -1.40 -9.82
CA GLY A 104 12.68 -1.70 -11.03
C GLY A 104 13.92 -0.84 -11.09
N LEU A 105 15.03 -1.45 -11.53
CA LEU A 105 16.29 -0.77 -11.81
C LEU A 105 16.52 -0.78 -13.32
N SER A 106 16.80 0.38 -13.90
CA SER A 106 17.07 0.55 -15.33
C SER A 106 18.30 1.41 -15.54
N GLN A 107 19.11 1.10 -16.56
CA GLN A 107 20.30 1.87 -16.93
C GLN A 107 20.13 2.44 -18.34
N SER A 108 20.47 3.72 -18.51
CA SER A 108 20.67 4.35 -19.81
C SER A 108 22.01 5.08 -19.81
N GLY A 109 22.98 4.57 -20.58
CA GLY A 109 24.36 5.06 -20.54
C GLY A 109 24.95 4.97 -19.12
N SER A 110 25.55 6.05 -18.63
CA SER A 110 26.11 6.12 -17.26
C SER A 110 25.07 6.43 -16.18
N THR A 111 23.81 6.69 -16.55
CA THR A 111 22.73 7.01 -15.62
C THR A 111 21.93 5.76 -15.27
N MET A 112 21.82 5.48 -13.98
CA MET A 112 20.95 4.46 -13.43
C MET A 112 19.70 5.12 -12.84
N THR A 113 18.54 4.57 -13.12
CA THR A 113 17.24 5.00 -12.59
C THR A 113 16.65 3.87 -11.75
N ILE A 114 16.32 4.20 -10.51
CA ILE A 114 15.54 3.37 -9.60
C ILE A 114 14.11 3.88 -9.66
N GLY A 115 13.14 3.02 -9.95
CA GLY A 115 11.72 3.38 -10.01
C GLY A 115 10.88 2.49 -9.10
N ALA A 116 9.92 3.09 -8.40
CA ALA A 116 8.87 2.35 -7.69
C ALA A 116 7.61 2.28 -8.57
N TYR A 117 7.09 1.07 -8.76
CA TYR A 117 5.97 0.76 -9.64
C TYR A 117 4.82 0.14 -8.83
N ASP A 118 3.59 0.45 -9.23
CA ASP A 118 2.36 -0.12 -8.67
C ASP A 118 2.20 -1.56 -9.21
N ASN A 119 2.21 -2.57 -8.34
CA ASN A 119 2.13 -3.99 -8.71
C ASN A 119 0.79 -4.62 -8.33
N LYS A 120 -0.31 -3.93 -8.59
CA LYS A 120 -1.64 -4.45 -8.23
C LYS A 120 -1.98 -5.78 -8.89
N ASP A 121 -1.31 -6.09 -9.99
CA ASP A 121 -1.47 -7.33 -10.74
C ASP A 121 -0.50 -8.43 -10.30
N GLY A 122 0.45 -8.14 -9.41
CA GLY A 122 1.49 -9.09 -8.98
C GLY A 122 2.43 -9.52 -10.10
N SER A 123 2.38 -8.88 -11.27
CA SER A 123 3.11 -9.26 -12.47
C SER A 123 4.52 -8.71 -12.44
N ILE A 124 5.37 -9.21 -11.54
CA ILE A 124 6.81 -8.97 -11.66
C ILE A 124 7.47 -10.20 -12.26
N PRO A 125 7.90 -10.17 -13.54
CA PRO A 125 8.80 -11.18 -14.05
C PRO A 125 10.15 -11.01 -13.35
N ASN A 126 10.49 -11.98 -12.50
CA ASN A 126 11.83 -12.10 -11.96
C ASN A 126 12.81 -12.32 -13.13
N ALA A 127 13.90 -11.55 -13.13
CA ALA A 127 15.04 -11.61 -14.04
C ALA A 127 14.85 -11.09 -15.48
N ILE A 128 15.53 -9.95 -15.73
CA ILE A 128 16.20 -9.56 -16.98
C ILE A 128 15.39 -8.76 -18.03
N THR A 129 14.05 -8.77 -18.09
CA THR A 129 13.35 -8.02 -19.18
C THR A 129 12.12 -7.17 -18.85
N GLY A 130 11.69 -6.96 -17.60
CA GLY A 130 10.46 -6.18 -17.41
C GLY A 130 10.33 -5.50 -16.08
N LEU A 131 10.63 -4.20 -16.06
CA LEU A 131 9.94 -3.31 -15.11
C LEU A 131 8.43 -3.52 -15.30
N PRO A 132 7.63 -3.51 -14.22
CA PRO A 132 6.19 -3.64 -14.34
C PRO A 132 5.64 -2.66 -15.39
N PRO A 133 4.63 -3.06 -16.18
CA PRO A 133 4.08 -2.21 -17.21
C PRO A 133 3.54 -0.89 -16.63
N GLY A 134 4.10 0.23 -17.07
CA GLY A 134 3.70 1.56 -16.63
C GLY A 134 4.89 2.49 -16.36
N THR A 135 4.58 3.74 -16.02
CA THR A 135 5.58 4.73 -15.59
C THR A 135 5.81 4.59 -14.08
N ALA A 136 7.07 4.68 -13.65
CA ALA A 136 7.39 4.72 -12.22
C ALA A 136 6.64 5.86 -11.53
N ARG A 137 6.02 5.58 -10.39
CA ARG A 137 5.28 6.59 -9.63
C ARG A 137 6.22 7.58 -8.95
N VAL A 138 7.35 7.07 -8.44
CA VAL A 138 8.50 7.85 -8.01
C VAL A 138 9.77 7.20 -8.54
N SER A 139 10.75 8.01 -8.94
CA SER A 139 12.05 7.51 -9.38
C SER A 139 13.18 8.43 -8.95
N ASN A 140 14.34 7.85 -8.74
CA ASN A 140 15.60 8.58 -8.52
C ASN A 140 16.60 8.12 -9.56
N SER A 141 17.31 9.05 -10.18
CA SER A 141 18.40 8.76 -11.09
C SER A 141 19.73 9.25 -10.53
N PHE A 142 20.78 8.48 -10.80
CA PHE A 142 22.15 8.80 -10.45
C PHE A 142 23.07 8.49 -11.63
N SER A 143 24.00 9.38 -11.94
CA SER A 143 24.96 9.20 -13.04
C SER A 143 26.38 9.08 -12.49
N TRP A 144 27.08 8.03 -12.92
CA TRP A 144 28.51 7.90 -12.64
C TRP A 144 29.31 8.81 -13.58
N PRO A 145 30.36 9.51 -13.08
CA PRO A 145 31.36 10.10 -13.95
C PRO A 145 32.15 8.96 -14.63
N ASN A 146 32.35 9.13 -15.93
CA ASN A 146 32.99 8.21 -16.87
C ASN A 146 34.34 7.68 -16.32
#